data_AF-A0ABC8DEY0-F1
#
_entry.id   AF-A0ABC8DEY0-F1
#
_cell.length_a   1.000
_cell.length_b   1.000
_cell.length_c   1.000
_cell.angle_alpha   90.00
_cell.angle_beta   90.00
_cell.angle_gamma   90.00
#
_symmetry.space_group_name_H-M   'P 1'
#
loop_
_entity.id
_entity.type
_entity.pdbx_description
1 polymer ?
#
loop_
_entity_poly.entity_id
_entity_poly.type
_entity_poly.pdbx_seq_one_letter_code
_entity_poly.pdbx_strand_id
1 'polypeptide(L)'
;MIVHHLKILPEEFEAISKGATEVTVSENIYKAKDVLCLHEWKGECTKRVIEVLVLNRRQSLTPGLIVLSVEKIKEGENNSDLFK
;
A
#
# COMPACT_ATOMS: atom_id res chain seq x y z
N MET A 1 0.24 -13.81 -8.36
CA MET A 1 -0.05 -13.18 -7.07
C MET A 1 1.27 -13.08 -6.33
N ILE A 2 1.77 -11.86 -6.19
CA ILE A 2 2.98 -11.54 -5.44
C ILE A 2 2.56 -10.64 -4.26
N VAL A 3 3.23 -10.80 -3.12
CA VAL A 3 3.06 -9.93 -1.95
C VAL A 3 4.19 -8.92 -1.96
N HIS A 4 3.84 -7.63 -2.01
CA HIS A 4 4.79 -6.53 -2.02
C HIS A 4 4.72 -5.77 -0.70
N HIS A 5 5.86 -5.31 -0.19
CA HIS A 5 5.94 -4.56 1.06
C HIS A 5 6.32 -3.12 0.76
N LEU A 6 5.47 -2.18 1.16
CA LEU A 6 5.62 -0.75 0.89
C LEU A 6 5.61 0.03 2.20
N LYS A 7 6.42 1.09 2.27
CA LYS A 7 6.33 2.09 3.34
C LYS A 7 5.40 3.20 2.87
N ILE A 8 4.46 3.60 3.72
CA ILE A 8 3.56 4.71 3.47
C ILE A 8 3.55 5.68 4.65
N LEU A 9 3.22 6.93 4.38
CA LEU A 9 3.10 7.93 5.42
C LEU A 9 1.86 7.67 6.29
N PRO A 10 1.84 8.13 7.56
CA PRO A 10 0.67 7.99 8.43
C PRO A 10 -0.61 8.57 7.84
N GLU A 11 -0.52 9.68 7.10
CA GLU A 11 -1.68 10.31 6.46
C GLU A 11 -2.29 9.41 5.38
N GLU A 12 -1.44 8.74 4.60
CA GLU A 12 -1.86 7.77 3.58
C GLU A 12 -2.44 6.51 4.24
N PHE A 13 -1.83 6.07 5.34
CA PHE A 13 -2.31 4.90 6.09
C PHE A 13 -3.72 5.15 6.62
N GLU A 14 -3.94 6.30 7.26
CA GLU A 14 -5.24 6.68 7.79
C GLU A 14 -6.29 6.83 6.69
N ALA A 15 -5.92 7.35 5.51
CA ALA A 15 -6.82 7.43 4.37
C ALA A 15 -7.29 6.03 3.93
N ILE A 16 -6.37 5.07 3.78
CA ILE A 16 -6.70 3.69 3.38
C ILE A 16 -7.47 2.98 4.51
N SER A 17 -7.09 3.18 5.77
CA SER A 17 -7.78 2.60 6.93
C SER A 17 -9.27 3.00 6.93
N LYS A 18 -9.55 4.28 6.63
CA LYS A 18 -10.89 4.88 6.54
C LYS A 18 -11.65 4.55 5.25
N GLY A 19 -11.06 3.80 4.33
CA GLY A 19 -11.73 3.27 3.14
C GLY A 19 -11.36 3.94 1.82
N ALA A 20 -10.23 4.67 1.74
CA ALA A 20 -9.69 5.05 0.44
C ALA A 20 -9.39 3.80 -0.40
N THR A 21 -9.78 3.86 -1.67
CA THR A 21 -9.72 2.73 -2.62
C THR A 21 -8.64 2.90 -3.67
N GLU A 22 -7.79 3.92 -3.56
CA GLU A 22 -6.72 4.19 -4.51
C GLU A 22 -5.39 4.45 -3.79
N VAL A 23 -4.32 3.88 -4.34
CA VAL A 23 -2.94 4.10 -3.91
C VAL A 23 -2.13 4.58 -5.10
N THR A 24 -1.33 5.64 -4.93
CA THR A 24 -0.45 6.14 -6.00
C THR A 24 0.97 5.66 -5.77
N VAL A 25 1.58 5.09 -6.81
CA VAL A 25 2.93 4.52 -6.77
C VAL A 25 3.74 4.99 -7.98
N SER A 26 5.05 5.02 -7.86
CA SER A 26 5.97 5.37 -8.96
C SER A 26 6.41 4.16 -9.78
N GLU A 27 6.33 2.96 -9.22
CA GLU A 27 6.80 1.74 -9.88
C GLU A 27 5.69 1.05 -10.69
N ASN A 28 6.04 0.55 -11.88
CA ASN A 28 5.10 -0.13 -12.78
C ASN A 28 5.13 -1.67 -12.66
N ILE A 29 5.52 -2.17 -11.49
CA ILE A 29 5.68 -3.62 -11.27
C ILE A 29 4.39 -4.28 -10.76
N TYR A 30 3.49 -3.51 -10.16
CA TYR A 30 2.26 -4.02 -9.53
C TYR A 30 1.20 -4.39 -10.57
N LYS A 31 0.51 -5.51 -10.32
CA LYS A 31 -0.50 -6.06 -11.23
C LYS A 31 -1.78 -6.40 -10.46
N ALA A 32 -2.90 -6.49 -11.19
CA ALA A 32 -4.15 -6.98 -10.63
C ALA A 32 -3.94 -8.36 -9.98
N LYS A 33 -4.59 -8.57 -8.83
CA LYS A 33 -4.47 -9.72 -7.93
C LYS A 33 -3.15 -9.80 -7.13
N ASP A 34 -2.27 -8.80 -7.17
CA ASP A 34 -1.18 -8.70 -6.21
C ASP A 34 -1.68 -8.15 -4.87
N VAL A 35 -0.95 -8.45 -3.79
CA VAL A 35 -1.22 -7.93 -2.46
C VAL A 35 -0.15 -6.91 -2.11
N LEU A 36 -0.57 -5.75 -1.60
CA LEU A 36 0.33 -4.74 -1.05
C LEU A 36 0.18 -4.72 0.47
N CYS A 37 1.27 -4.97 1.17
CA CYS A 37 1.40 -4.77 2.60
C CYS A 37 1.92 -3.34 2.82
N LEU A 38 1.02 -2.44 3.18
CA LEU A 38 1.31 -1.02 3.39
C LEU A 38 1.67 -0.80 4.87
N HIS A 39 2.95 -0.60 5.15
CA HIS A 39 3.48 -0.38 6.50
C HIS A 39 3.54 1.12 6.78
N GLU A 40 2.91 1.56 7.87
CA GLU A 40 3.01 2.93 8.32
C GLU A 40 4.45 3.24 8.78
N TRP A 41 5.01 4.34 8.26
CA TRP A 41 6.36 4.75 8.52
C TRP A 41 6.45 6.26 8.83
N LYS A 42 6.95 6.60 10.02
CA LYS A 42 7.15 7.99 10.46
C LYS A 42 8.52 8.15 11.11
N GLY A 43 9.56 8.22 10.29
CA GLY A 43 10.95 8.14 10.75
C GLY A 43 11.34 6.72 11.18
N GLU A 44 10.45 6.01 11.88
CA GLU A 44 10.52 4.61 12.25
C GLU A 44 9.24 3.84 11.84
N CYS A 45 9.30 2.50 11.87
CA CYS A 45 8.13 1.66 11.68
C CYS A 45 7.23 1.74 12.91
N THR A 46 5.96 2.12 12.72
CA THR A 46 4.97 2.15 13.82
C THR A 46 4.36 0.78 14.11
N LYS A 47 4.79 -0.25 13.37
CA LYS A 47 4.24 -1.62 13.33
C LYS A 47 2.82 -1.71 12.77
N ARG A 48 2.16 -0.62 12.38
CA ARG A 48 0.83 -0.72 11.76
C ARG A 48 0.97 -1.14 10.29
N VAL A 49 0.14 -2.09 9.87
CA VAL A 49 0.11 -2.58 8.49
C VAL A 49 -1.34 -2.72 7.99
N ILE A 50 -1.58 -2.31 6.74
CA ILE A 50 -2.80 -2.63 6.00
C ILE A 50 -2.42 -3.48 4.80
N GLU A 51 -3.09 -4.63 4.66
CA GLU A 51 -3.00 -5.43 3.46
C GLU A 51 -4.14 -5.07 2.51
N VAL A 52 -3.80 -4.76 1.27
CA VAL A 52 -4.75 -4.44 0.22
C VAL A 52 -4.54 -5.31 -1.02
N LEU A 53 -5.63 -5.66 -1.70
CA LEU A 53 -5.61 -6.36 -2.99
C LEU A 53 -5.61 -5.33 -4.13
N VAL A 54 -4.71 -5.46 -5.09
CA VAL A 54 -4.75 -4.66 -6.32
C VAL A 54 -5.85 -5.19 -7.23
N LEU A 55 -6.86 -4.36 -7.50
CA LEU A 55 -7.96 -4.69 -8.41
C LEU A 55 -7.63 -4.32 -9.86
N ASN A 56 -7.12 -3.11 -10.06
CA ASN A 56 -6.76 -2.58 -11.37
C ASN A 56 -5.66 -1.51 -11.24
N ARG A 57 -5.05 -1.14 -12.36
CA ARG A 57 -4.08 -0.06 -12.45
C ARG A 57 -4.40 0.87 -13.60
N ARG A 58 -4.11 2.15 -13.44
CA ARG A 58 -4.19 3.17 -14.49
C ARG A 58 -3.03 4.14 -14.42
N GLN A 59 -2.66 4.71 -15.56
CA GLN A 59 -1.67 5.78 -15.59
C GLN A 59 -2.24 7.03 -14.89
N SER A 60 -1.45 7.65 -14.01
CA SER A 60 -1.80 8.96 -13.46
C SER A 60 -1.65 10.05 -14.53
N LEU A 61 -2.33 11.19 -14.34
CA LEU A 61 -2.08 12.40 -15.12
C LEU A 61 -0.66 12.94 -14.89
N THR A 62 -0.07 12.63 -13.73
CA THR A 62 1.33 12.94 -13.44
C THR A 62 2.25 11.89 -14.07
N PRO A 63 3.16 12.28 -14.97
CA PRO A 63 4.10 11.34 -15.59
C PRO A 63 4.93 10.60 -14.54
N GLY A 64 5.11 9.29 -14.74
CA GLY A 64 5.87 8.44 -13.83
C GLY A 64 5.09 7.95 -12.61
N LEU A 65 3.83 8.35 -12.44
CA LEU A 65 2.94 7.83 -11.38
C LEU A 65 1.85 6.93 -11.95
N ILE A 66 1.48 5.93 -11.16
CA ILE A 66 0.44 4.95 -11.45
C ILE A 66 -0.53 4.96 -10.28
N VAL A 67 -1.82 4.95 -10.60
CA VAL A 67 -2.88 4.82 -9.61
C VAL A 67 -3.36 3.36 -9.62
N LEU A 68 -3.29 2.74 -8.46
CA LEU A 68 -3.79 1.38 -8.22
C LEU A 68 -5.13 1.49 -7.53
N SER A 69 -6.16 0.91 -8.12
CA SER A 69 -7.43 0.67 -7.41
C SER A 69 -7.23 -0.55 -6.52
N VAL A 70 -7.53 -0.40 -5.24
CA VAL A 70 -7.27 -1.41 -4.22
C VAL A 70 -8.49 -1.68 -3.36
N GLU A 71 -8.52 -2.88 -2.78
CA GLU A 71 -9.51 -3.29 -1.79
C GLU A 71 -8.82 -3.69 -0.49
N LYS A 72 -9.28 -3.13 0.64
CA LYS A 72 -8.75 -3.47 1.97
C LYS A 72 -9.10 -4.92 2.31
N ILE A 73 -8.08 -5.73 2.57
CA ILE A 73 -8.24 -7.13 3.00
C ILE A 73 -8.27 -7.19 4.53
N LYS A 74 -7.25 -6.63 5.18
CA LYS A 74 -7.13 -6.59 6.65
C LYS A 74 -6.21 -5.47 7.12
N GLU A 75 -6.38 -5.09 8.37
CA GLU A 75 -5.52 -4.16 9.11
C GLU A 75 -5.04 -4.85 10.38
N GLY A 76 -3.79 -4.61 10.77
CA GLY A 76 -3.23 -5.18 11.98
C GLY A 76 -1.88 -4.61 12.35
N GLU A 77 -1.20 -5.29 13.27
CA GLU A 77 0.15 -4.96 13.71
C GLU A 77 1.15 -5.99 13.18
N ASN A 78 2.16 -5.52 12.45
CA ASN A 78 3.28 -6.32 12.01
C ASN A 78 4.30 -6.45 13.16
N ASN A 79 4.29 -7.61 13.82
CA ASN A 79 5.28 -7.97 14.84
C ASN A 79 6.56 -8.60 14.24
N SER A 80 6.68 -8.65 12.90
CA SER A 80 7.87 -9.22 12.27
C SER A 80 9.00 -8.19 12.14
N ASP A 81 10.21 -8.61 12.52
CA ASP A 81 11.50 -7.90 12.38
C ASP A 81 11.91 -7.63 10.91
N LEU A 82 10.98 -7.64 9.95
CA LEU A 82 11.24 -7.47 8.52
C LEU A 82 11.78 -6.08 8.14
N PHE A 83 11.75 -5.13 9.08
CA PHE A 83 12.29 -3.78 8.93
C PHE A 83 13.25 -3.44 10.08
N LYS A 84 14.26 -4.28 10.31
CA LYS A 84 15.45 -3.90 11.09
C LYS A 84 16.48 -3.20 10.20
#